data_AF-A0A958UYC5-F1
#
_entry.id   AF-A0A958UYC5-F1
#
_cell.length_a   1.000
_cell.length_b   1.000
_cell.length_c   1.000
_cell.angle_alpha   90.00
_cell.angle_beta   90.00
_cell.angle_gamma   90.00
#
_symmetry.space_group_name_H-M   'P 1'
#
loop_
_entity.id
_entity.type
_entity.pdbx_description
1 polymer ?
#
loop_
_entity_poly.entity_id
_entity_poly.type
_entity_poly.pdbx_seq_one_letter_code
_entity_poly.pdbx_strand_id
1 'polypeptide(L)'
;MESTKLKRPKHKGSPKLFDNPILEKLTHTHISMPLIIFSVISAALIYYGIIEKGFQVPEMILLFVSGFFFFTFIEYIMHRYLYHIPATSETKKKVSYTMHGVHHDYPKDKSRLAMPPVLSLIIA
;
A
#
# COMPACT_ATOMS: atom_id res chain seq x y z
N MET A 1 -15.05 6.84 15.76
CA MET A 1 -14.88 7.44 14.40
C MET A 1 -14.62 8.94 14.53
N GLU A 2 -13.53 9.34 15.18
CA GLU A 2 -13.27 10.77 15.48
C GLU A 2 -12.16 11.40 14.62
N SER A 3 -11.51 10.62 13.74
CA SER A 3 -10.44 11.11 12.86
C SER A 3 -10.93 11.90 11.63
N THR A 4 -12.24 11.92 11.36
CA THR A 4 -12.84 12.64 10.23
C THR A 4 -13.99 13.52 10.71
N LYS A 5 -13.66 14.65 11.37
CA LYS A 5 -14.46 15.86 11.06
C LYS A 5 -14.31 16.05 9.55
N LEU A 6 -15.42 16.12 8.82
CA LEU A 6 -15.49 16.34 7.37
C LEU A 6 -14.75 17.65 6.99
N LYS A 7 -13.43 17.58 6.93
CA LYS A 7 -12.56 18.66 6.50
C LYS A 7 -12.35 18.45 5.01
N ARG A 8 -12.57 19.51 4.22
CA ARG A 8 -12.36 19.43 2.77
C ARG A 8 -10.91 19.00 2.50
N PRO A 9 -10.67 18.07 1.56
CA PRO A 9 -9.32 17.66 1.21
C PRO A 9 -8.55 18.85 0.64
N LYS A 10 -7.24 18.87 0.88
CA LYS A 10 -6.31 19.86 0.36
C LYS A 10 -5.71 19.35 -0.94
N HIS A 11 -5.97 20.06 -2.03
CA HIS A 11 -5.48 19.66 -3.36
C HIS A 11 -4.03 20.10 -3.67
N LYS A 12 -3.35 20.76 -2.72
CA LYS A 12 -1.98 21.26 -2.88
C LYS A 12 -1.17 21.00 -1.60
N GLY A 13 0.13 20.81 -1.77
CA GLY A 13 1.10 20.63 -0.69
C GLY A 13 1.34 19.16 -0.30
N SER A 14 2.31 18.96 0.59
CA SER A 14 2.63 17.70 1.25
C SER A 14 3.01 18.01 2.70
N PRO A 15 2.33 17.44 3.70
CA PRO A 15 2.59 17.76 5.11
C PRO A 15 3.88 17.07 5.60
N LYS A 16 4.60 17.66 6.54
CA LYS A 16 5.70 16.94 7.21
C LYS A 16 5.15 15.90 8.20
N LEU A 17 5.53 14.62 8.10
CA LEU A 17 5.03 13.56 8.98
C LEU A 17 6.01 13.21 10.11
N PHE A 18 7.31 13.32 9.84
CA PHE A 18 8.39 12.99 10.77
C PHE A 18 9.42 14.11 10.82
N ASP A 19 9.93 14.38 12.02
CA ASP A 19 11.07 15.31 12.17
C ASP A 19 12.39 14.70 11.72
N ASN A 20 12.50 13.38 11.77
CA ASN A 20 13.64 12.65 11.25
C ASN A 20 13.63 12.70 9.71
N PRO A 21 14.68 13.21 9.06
CA PRO A 21 14.72 13.40 7.61
C PRO A 21 14.73 12.09 6.83
N ILE A 22 15.27 11.01 7.39
CA ILE A 22 15.28 9.68 6.76
C ILE A 22 13.87 9.09 6.77
N LEU A 23 13.21 9.12 7.94
CA LEU A 23 11.83 8.63 8.05
C LEU A 23 10.89 9.42 7.14
N GLU A 24 11.03 10.75 7.09
CA GLU A 24 10.24 11.59 6.19
C GLU A 24 10.46 11.20 4.72
N LYS A 25 11.71 11.03 4.28
CA LYS A 25 12.04 10.60 2.92
C LYS A 25 11.42 9.26 2.57
N LEU A 26 11.40 8.31 3.51
CA LEU A 26 10.79 6.98 3.31
C LEU A 26 9.27 7.02 3.14
N THR A 27 8.60 8.11 3.53
CA THR A 27 7.15 8.27 3.27
C THR A 27 6.85 8.62 1.82
N HIS A 28 7.85 9.11 1.06
CA HIS A 28 7.68 9.51 -0.34
C HIS A 28 8.06 8.37 -1.28
N THR A 29 7.08 7.91 -2.06
CA THR A 29 7.21 6.81 -3.00
C THR A 29 6.73 7.24 -4.38
N HIS A 30 7.62 7.18 -5.36
CA HIS A 30 7.25 7.36 -6.76
C HIS A 30 6.50 6.11 -7.26
N ILE A 31 5.46 6.29 -8.07
CA ILE A 31 4.61 5.19 -8.57
C ILE A 31 5.39 4.10 -9.33
N SER A 32 6.52 4.45 -9.95
CA SER A 32 7.36 3.46 -10.62
C SER A 32 7.93 2.41 -9.67
N MET A 33 8.12 2.72 -8.38
CA MET A 33 8.71 1.78 -7.42
C MET A 33 7.88 0.51 -7.25
N PRO A 34 6.61 0.56 -6.80
CA PRO A 34 5.79 -0.65 -6.69
C PRO A 34 5.60 -1.33 -8.05
N LEU A 35 5.43 -0.57 -9.14
CA LEU A 35 5.25 -1.15 -10.47
C LEU A 35 6.45 -2.00 -10.88
N ILE A 36 7.68 -1.50 -10.70
CA ILE A 36 8.89 -2.25 -11.05
C ILE A 36 9.05 -3.46 -10.14
N ILE A 37 8.94 -3.28 -8.81
CA ILE A 37 9.14 -4.36 -7.84
C ILE A 37 8.17 -5.52 -8.10
N PHE A 38 6.87 -5.24 -8.17
CA PHE A 38 5.88 -6.29 -8.37
C PHE A 38 5.96 -6.91 -9.76
N SER A 39 6.26 -6.15 -10.82
CA SER A 39 6.45 -6.72 -12.16
C SER A 39 7.63 -7.68 -12.21
N VAL A 40 8.76 -7.32 -11.58
CA VAL A 40 9.96 -8.17 -11.52
C VAL A 40 9.69 -9.44 -10.71
N ILE A 41 9.04 -9.32 -9.55
CA ILE A 41 8.66 -10.47 -8.72
C ILE A 41 7.70 -11.38 -9.49
N SER A 42 6.66 -10.84 -10.12
CA SER A 42 5.71 -11.61 -10.92
C SER A 42 6.41 -12.35 -12.07
N ALA A 43 7.30 -11.68 -12.81
CA ALA A 43 8.05 -12.33 -13.88
C ALA A 43 8.94 -13.47 -13.37
N ALA A 44 9.63 -13.27 -12.24
CA ALA A 44 10.46 -14.29 -11.61
C ALA A 44 9.63 -15.50 -11.13
N LEU A 45 8.47 -15.26 -10.52
CA LEU A 45 7.58 -16.33 -10.05
C LEU A 45 6.94 -17.10 -11.20
N ILE A 46 6.57 -16.42 -12.29
CA ILE A 46 6.07 -17.06 -13.52
C ILE A 46 7.16 -17.95 -14.12
N TYR A 47 8.37 -17.43 -14.27
CA TYR A 47 9.51 -18.20 -14.75
C TYR A 47 9.76 -19.44 -13.88
N TYR A 48 9.81 -19.26 -12.56
CA TYR A 48 9.99 -20.35 -11.60
C TYR A 48 8.88 -21.39 -11.67
N GLY A 49 7.62 -20.97 -11.78
CA GLY A 49 6.47 -21.86 -11.92
C GLY A 49 6.54 -22.74 -13.17
N ILE A 50 6.92 -22.16 -14.30
CA ILE A 50 6.99 -22.89 -15.58
C ILE A 50 8.23 -23.79 -15.63
N ILE A 51 9.41 -23.24 -15.33
CA ILE A 51 10.69 -23.93 -15.55
C ILE A 51 11.03 -24.90 -14.43
N GLU A 52 10.89 -24.46 -13.17
CA GLU A 52 11.33 -25.25 -12.01
C GLU A 52 10.21 -26.13 -11.44
N LYS A 53 8.94 -25.71 -11.59
CA LYS A 53 7.78 -26.46 -11.10
C LYS A 53 6.99 -27.18 -12.19
N GLY A 54 7.24 -26.88 -13.47
CA GLY A 54 6.56 -27.53 -14.58
C GLY A 54 5.06 -27.23 -14.64
N PHE A 55 4.60 -26.11 -14.06
CA PHE A 55 3.19 -25.73 -14.13
C PHE A 55 2.78 -25.46 -15.58
N GLN A 56 1.65 -26.02 -15.98
CA GLN A 56 1.06 -25.77 -17.28
C GLN A 56 0.18 -24.52 -17.23
N VAL A 57 -0.28 -24.08 -18.40
CA VAL A 57 -1.08 -22.86 -18.54
C VAL A 57 -2.35 -22.89 -17.66
N PRO A 58 -3.12 -24.00 -17.56
CA PRO A 58 -4.30 -24.04 -16.71
C PRO A 58 -4.01 -23.79 -15.22
N GLU A 59 -2.94 -24.36 -14.66
CA GLU A 59 -2.53 -24.16 -13.28
C GLU A 59 -2.13 -22.70 -13.04
N MET A 60 -1.38 -22.12 -13.97
CA MET A 60 -0.97 -20.71 -13.89
C MET A 60 -2.19 -19.77 -13.91
N ILE A 61 -3.19 -20.04 -14.76
CA ILE A 61 -4.44 -19.28 -14.78
C ILE A 61 -5.20 -19.43 -13.47
N LEU A 62 -5.32 -20.66 -12.96
CA LEU A 62 -6.03 -20.94 -11.71
C LEU A 62 -5.36 -20.23 -10.53
N LEU A 63 -4.03 -20.27 -10.45
CA LEU A 63 -3.25 -19.57 -9.43
C LEU A 63 -3.42 -18.05 -9.54
N PHE A 64 -3.36 -17.50 -10.76
CA PHE A 64 -3.57 -16.07 -10.97
C PHE A 64 -4.96 -15.61 -10.53
N VAL A 65 -6.02 -16.32 -10.95
CA VAL A 65 -7.40 -15.98 -10.58
C VAL A 65 -7.61 -16.12 -9.07
N SER A 66 -7.10 -17.19 -8.46
CA SER A 66 -7.18 -17.38 -7.00
C SER A 66 -6.44 -16.27 -6.26
N GLY A 67 -5.24 -15.91 -6.72
CA GLY A 67 -4.44 -14.81 -6.18
C GLY A 67 -5.13 -13.46 -6.32
N PHE A 68 -5.83 -13.21 -7.44
CA PHE A 68 -6.60 -11.99 -7.64
C PHE A 68 -7.78 -11.86 -6.67
N PHE A 69 -8.55 -12.93 -6.48
CA PHE A 69 -9.63 -12.93 -5.47
C PHE A 69 -9.08 -12.76 -4.06
N PHE A 70 -7.98 -13.45 -3.73
CA PHE A 70 -7.34 -13.29 -2.44
C PHE A 70 -6.81 -11.86 -2.23
N PHE A 71 -6.21 -11.26 -3.26
CA PHE A 71 -5.75 -9.88 -3.23
C PHE A 71 -6.90 -8.91 -2.92
N THR A 72 -8.02 -8.99 -3.66
CA THR A 72 -9.18 -8.10 -3.42
C THR A 72 -9.79 -8.29 -2.02
N PHE A 73 -9.79 -9.51 -1.50
CA PHE A 73 -10.21 -9.79 -0.13
C PHE A 73 -9.27 -9.12 0.89
N ILE A 74 -7.96 -9.30 0.75
CA ILE A 74 -6.95 -8.69 1.63
C ILE A 74 -6.97 -7.17 1.51
N GLU A 75 -7.09 -6.62 0.30
CA GLU A 75 -7.25 -5.19 0.04
C GLU A 75 -8.39 -4.62 0.88
N TYR A 76 -9.56 -5.25 0.84
CA TYR A 76 -10.71 -4.83 1.62
C TYR A 76 -10.45 -4.88 3.13
N ILE A 77 -9.88 -5.98 3.63
CA ILE A 77 -9.58 -6.12 5.06
C ILE A 77 -8.55 -5.08 5.52
N MET A 78 -7.46 -4.90 4.78
CA MET A 78 -6.41 -3.92 5.08
C MET A 78 -6.96 -2.50 5.04
N HIS A 79 -7.70 -2.15 3.99
CA HIS A 79 -8.25 -0.81 3.85
C HIS A 79 -9.23 -0.50 4.99
N ARG A 80 -10.18 -1.41 5.25
CA ARG A 80 -11.24 -1.18 6.24
C ARG A 80 -10.74 -1.24 7.69
N TYR A 81 -9.86 -2.18 8.02
CA TYR A 81 -9.54 -2.46 9.42
C TYR A 81 -8.13 -2.05 9.85
N LEU A 82 -7.16 -1.98 8.93
CA LEU A 82 -5.78 -1.58 9.24
C LEU A 82 -5.53 -0.10 8.91
N TYR A 83 -5.90 0.35 7.71
CA TYR A 83 -5.67 1.72 7.26
C TYR A 83 -6.63 2.71 7.95
N HIS A 84 -7.85 2.26 8.25
CA HIS A 84 -8.88 3.01 8.97
C HIS A 84 -9.02 2.60 10.44
N ILE A 85 -7.91 2.30 11.13
CA ILE A 85 -7.92 2.03 12.57
C ILE A 85 -8.54 3.21 13.35
N PRO A 86 -9.45 2.96 14.31
CA PRO A 86 -10.00 4.00 15.15
C PRO A 86 -8.92 4.77 15.94
N ALA A 87 -8.93 6.10 15.82
CA ALA A 87 -8.04 7.00 16.55
C ALA A 87 -8.43 7.14 18.04
N THR A 88 -8.29 6.06 18.82
CA THR A 88 -8.65 6.04 20.26
C THR A 88 -7.51 6.48 21.18
N SER A 89 -6.33 6.79 20.64
CA SER A 89 -5.18 7.32 21.37
C SER A 89 -4.32 8.16 20.42
N GLU A 90 -3.47 9.03 20.96
CA GLU A 90 -2.56 9.85 20.14
C GLU A 90 -1.63 9.00 19.26
N THR A 91 -1.16 7.86 19.78
CA THR A 91 -0.37 6.90 19.00
C THR A 91 -1.16 6.34 17.83
N LYS A 92 -2.39 5.85 18.07
CA LYS A 92 -3.23 5.29 16.99
C LYS A 92 -3.62 6.34 15.96
N LYS A 93 -3.86 7.58 16.41
CA LYS A 93 -4.14 8.72 15.54
C LYS A 93 -2.95 9.00 14.62
N LYS A 94 -1.73 9.07 15.16
CA LYS A 94 -0.50 9.28 14.38
C LYS A 94 -0.29 8.13 13.37
N VAL A 95 -0.43 6.89 13.82
CA VAL A 95 -0.27 5.71 12.97
C VAL A 95 -1.30 5.68 11.83
N SER A 96 -2.59 5.80 12.13
CA SER A 96 -3.64 5.81 11.11
C SER A 96 -3.47 6.99 10.13
N TYR A 97 -3.07 8.16 10.63
CA TYR A 97 -2.78 9.31 9.78
C TYR A 97 -1.62 9.04 8.82
N THR A 98 -0.49 8.52 9.32
CA THR A 98 0.68 8.20 8.50
C THR A 98 0.39 7.09 7.48
N MET A 99 -0.39 6.06 7.86
CA MET A 99 -0.70 4.95 6.94
C MET A 99 -1.63 5.37 5.80
N HIS A 100 -2.68 6.16 6.09
CA HIS A 100 -3.72 6.41 5.10
C HIS A 100 -4.42 7.77 5.24
N GLY A 101 -4.51 8.34 6.44
CA GLY A 101 -5.16 9.65 6.65
C GLY A 101 -4.50 10.79 5.85
N VAL A 102 -3.18 10.77 5.68
CA VAL A 102 -2.45 11.77 4.88
C VAL A 102 -2.89 11.78 3.41
N HIS A 103 -3.22 10.61 2.85
CA HIS A 103 -3.73 10.51 1.48
C HIS A 103 -5.13 11.12 1.37
N HIS A 104 -6.01 10.88 2.35
CA HIS A 104 -7.32 11.52 2.39
C HIS A 104 -7.24 13.04 2.55
N ASP A 105 -6.29 13.55 3.33
CA ASP A 105 -6.06 14.97 3.50
C ASP A 105 -5.44 15.63 2.26
N TYR A 106 -4.50 14.95 1.59
CA TYR A 106 -3.76 15.46 0.42
C TYR A 106 -3.83 14.49 -0.77
N PRO A 107 -5.01 14.29 -1.38
CA PRO A 107 -5.21 13.25 -2.39
C PRO A 107 -4.46 13.48 -3.70
N LYS A 108 -3.94 14.70 -3.92
CA LYS A 108 -3.15 15.05 -5.11
C LYS A 108 -1.64 15.00 -4.87
N ASP A 109 -1.18 14.63 -3.68
CA ASP A 109 0.24 14.37 -3.44
C ASP A 109 0.64 13.03 -4.08
N LYS A 110 1.17 13.10 -5.30
CA LYS A 110 1.60 11.93 -6.07
C LYS A 110 2.69 11.11 -5.39
N SER A 111 3.46 11.73 -4.51
CA SER A 111 4.56 11.06 -3.82
C SER A 111 4.09 10.25 -2.60
N ARG A 112 2.83 10.38 -2.18
CA ARG A 112 2.25 9.65 -1.04
C ARG A 112 0.97 8.91 -1.39
N LEU A 113 0.80 8.65 -2.69
CA LEU A 113 -0.31 7.87 -3.21
C LEU A 113 -0.02 6.37 -3.11
N ALA A 114 1.19 5.97 -3.50
CA ALA A 114 1.65 4.59 -3.40
C ALA A 114 2.17 4.29 -1.98
N MET A 115 1.87 3.09 -1.49
CA MET A 115 2.45 2.61 -0.25
C MET A 115 3.99 2.47 -0.40
N PRO A 116 4.78 2.87 0.62
CA PRO A 116 6.22 2.69 0.60
C PRO A 116 6.64 1.22 0.45
N PRO A 117 7.64 0.90 -0.39
CA PRO A 117 8.04 -0.49 -0.66
C PRO A 117 8.38 -1.29 0.59
N VAL A 118 9.03 -0.67 1.58
CA VAL A 118 9.37 -1.34 2.84
C VAL A 118 8.11 -1.78 3.58
N LEU A 119 7.07 -0.94 3.61
CA LEU A 119 5.82 -1.27 4.26
C LEU A 119 5.06 -2.32 3.44
N SER A 120 5.07 -2.20 2.11
CA SER A 120 4.47 -3.18 1.21
C SER A 120 5.10 -4.57 1.39
N LEU A 121 6.42 -4.68 1.53
CA LEU A 121 7.10 -5.98 1.70
C LEU A 121 6.92 -6.61 3.08
N ILE A 122 6.63 -5.82 4.13
CA ILE A 122 6.35 -6.35 5.47
C ILE A 122 4.92 -6.86 5.58
N ILE A 123 3.99 -6.24 4.84
CA ILE A 123 2.56 -6.56 4.87
C ILE A 123 2.17 -7.64 3.85
N ALA A 124 2.81 -7.66 2.67
CA ALA A 124 2.54 -8.62 1.59
C ALA A 124 3.13 -10.00 1.89
#